data_AF-E3WDD3-F1
#
_entry.id   AF-E3WDD3-F1
#
_cell.length_a   1.000
_cell.length_b   1.000
_cell.length_c   1.000
_cell.angle_alpha   90.00
_cell.angle_beta   90.00
_cell.angle_gamma   90.00
#
_symmetry.space_group_name_H-M   'P 1'
#
loop_
_entity.id
_entity.type
_entity.pdbx_description
1 polymer ?
#
loop_
_entity_poly.entity_id
_entity_poly.type
_entity_poly.pdbx_seq_one_letter_code
_entity_poly.pdbx_strand_id
1 'polypeptide(L)' 'EELSAGETMELVNDHDPKPLYQQFMLNYPEKFTWEYLEQGPEIWRIGITKK' A
#
# COMPACT_ATOMS: atom_id res chain seq x y z
N GLU A 1 3.63 -4.06 -15.20
CA GLU A 1 4.84 -4.76 -14.72
C GLU A 1 4.52 -5.36 -13.35
N GLU A 2 4.98 -6.58 -13.08
CA GLU A 2 4.78 -7.24 -11.78
C GLU A 2 5.90 -6.83 -10.82
N LEU A 3 5.58 -6.58 -9.54
CA LEU A 3 6.61 -6.33 -8.52
C LEU A 3 7.40 -7.60 -8.23
N SER A 4 8.72 -7.49 -8.17
CA SER A 4 9.63 -8.52 -7.65
C SER A 4 9.61 -8.54 -6.12
N ALA A 5 10.07 -9.62 -5.51
CA ALA A 5 10.20 -9.69 -4.05
C ALA A 5 11.19 -8.61 -3.56
N GLY A 6 10.80 -7.87 -2.52
CA GLY A 6 11.52 -6.72 -1.99
C GLY A 6 11.26 -5.40 -2.73
N GLU A 7 10.59 -5.41 -3.89
CA GLU A 7 10.23 -4.17 -4.57
C GLU A 7 9.04 -3.49 -3.89
N THR A 8 9.11 -2.16 -3.83
CA THR A 8 8.10 -1.31 -3.22
C THR A 8 7.48 -0.43 -4.28
N MET A 9 6.14 -0.37 -4.30
CA MET A 9 5.41 0.65 -5.04
C MET A 9 4.81 1.68 -4.09
N GLU A 10 4.70 2.92 -4.56
CA GLU A 10 4.03 4.00 -3.84
C GLU A 10 2.60 4.15 -4.34
N LEU A 11 1.62 3.98 -3.45
CA LEU A 11 0.24 4.35 -3.68
C LEU A 11 0.03 5.78 -3.16
N VAL A 12 -0.34 6.69 -4.06
CA VAL A 12 -0.70 8.08 -3.74
C VAL A 12 -2.20 8.23 -3.92
N ASN A 13 -2.90 8.73 -2.89
CA ASN A 13 -4.35 8.89 -2.90
C ASN A 13 -4.76 10.21 -2.22
N ASP A 14 -5.91 10.76 -2.62
CA ASP A 14 -6.47 12.00 -2.03
C ASP A 14 -7.16 11.77 -0.68
N HIS A 15 -7.32 10.51 -0.27
CA HIS A 15 -7.98 10.11 0.98
C HIS A 15 -7.32 8.85 1.59
N ASP A 16 -7.66 8.57 2.85
CA ASP A 16 -7.18 7.40 3.59
C ASP A 16 -7.51 6.07 2.85
N PRO A 17 -6.50 5.30 2.40
CA PRO A 17 -6.71 4.08 1.62
C PRO A 17 -7.04 2.85 2.47
N LYS A 18 -7.51 3.03 3.71
CA LYS A 18 -7.91 1.94 4.61
C LYS A 18 -8.86 0.90 4.01
N PRO A 19 -9.91 1.26 3.22
CA PRO A 19 -10.75 0.26 2.56
C PRO A 19 -9.95 -0.61 1.58
N LEU A 20 -9.01 0.00 0.85
CA LEU A 20 -8.14 -0.69 -0.08
C LEU A 20 -7.16 -1.61 0.68
N TYR A 21 -6.57 -1.15 1.78
CA TYR A 21 -5.74 -1.99 2.66
C TYR A 21 -6.48 -3.26 3.10
N GLN A 22 -7.73 -3.13 3.56
CA GLN A 22 -8.53 -4.28 3.98
C GLN A 22 -8.77 -5.26 2.84
N GLN A 23 -9.13 -4.76 1.65
CA GLN A 23 -9.26 -5.58 0.44
C GLN A 23 -7.94 -6.29 0.10
N PHE A 24 -6.81 -5.59 0.20
CA PHE A 24 -5.49 -6.13 -0.10
C PHE A 24 -5.10 -7.27 0.84
N MET A 25 -5.33 -7.10 2.15
CA MET A 25 -5.04 -8.12 3.16
C MET A 25 -5.90 -9.37 3.01
N LEU A 26 -7.14 -9.23 2.52
CA LEU A 26 -8.03 -10.37 2.23
C LEU A 26 -7.61 -11.13 0.97
N ASN A 27 -7.23 -10.41 -0.09
CA ASN A 27 -6.86 -11.02 -1.38
C ASN A 27 -5.42 -11.55 -1.41
N TYR A 28 -4.52 -10.90 -0.66
CA TYR A 28 -3.08 -11.16 -0.65
C TYR A 28 -2.53 -11.25 0.78
N PRO A 29 -3.04 -12.19 1.60
CA PRO A 29 -2.58 -12.33 2.98
C PRO A 29 -1.08 -12.60 3.02
N GLU A 30 -0.38 -11.83 3.85
CA GLU A 30 1.06 -11.94 4.15
C GLU A 30 2.03 -11.78 2.96
N LYS A 31 1.53 -11.52 1.75
CA LYS A 31 2.36 -11.35 0.54
C LYS A 31 2.96 -9.95 0.40
N PHE A 32 2.35 -8.96 1.05
CA PHE A 32 2.78 -7.58 0.97
C PHE A 32 2.85 -6.94 2.36
N THR A 33 3.68 -5.93 2.50
CA THR A 33 3.69 -5.01 3.65
C THR A 33 3.08 -3.68 3.23
N TRP A 34 2.38 -3.04 4.16
CA TRP A 34 1.69 -1.77 3.95
C TRP A 34 2.20 -0.75 4.95
N GLU A 35 2.89 0.28 4.47
CA GLU A 35 3.51 1.31 5.30
C GLU A 35 3.01 2.69 4.89
N TYR A 36 2.58 3.50 5.86
CA TYR A 36 2.20 4.88 5.57
C TYR A 36 3.47 5.75 5.50
N LEU A 37 3.75 6.28 4.31
CA LEU A 37 4.81 7.25 4.07
C LEU A 37 4.32 8.68 4.34
N GLU A 38 3.05 8.97 4.05
CA GLU A 38 2.40 10.27 4.29
C GLU A 38 0.91 10.08 4.64
N GLN A 39 0.43 10.81 5.65
CA GLN A 39 -0.91 10.61 6.23
C GLN A 39 -1.73 11.91 6.22
N GLY A 40 -2.02 12.46 5.04
CA GLY A 40 -2.98 13.54 4.84
C GLY A 40 -2.69 14.83 5.64
N PRO A 41 -3.62 15.83 5.59
CA PRO A 41 -4.90 15.82 4.88
C PRO A 41 -4.80 16.13 3.38
N GLU A 42 -3.63 16.56 2.89
CA GLU A 42 -3.46 16.95 1.48
C GLU A 42 -3.21 15.75 0.57
N ILE A 43 -2.37 14.80 1.01
CA ILE A 43 -1.98 13.60 0.25
C ILE A 43 -1.81 12.44 1.22
N TRP A 44 -2.27 11.26 0.81
CA TRP A 44 -2.00 10.00 1.48
C TRP A 44 -1.04 9.18 0.62
N ARG A 45 0.12 8.83 1.18
CA ARG A 45 1.13 8.04 0.47
C ARG A 45 1.45 6.78 1.23
N ILE A 46 1.38 5.65 0.54
CA ILE A 46 1.61 4.33 1.11
C ILE A 46 2.72 3.62 0.34
N GLY A 47 3.70 3.07 1.04
CA GLY A 47 4.62 2.08 0.51
C GLY A 47 4.00 0.69 0.60
N ILE A 48 3.83 0.04 -0.55
CA ILE A 48 3.40 -1.35 -0.64
C ILE A 48 4.60 -2.17 -1.13
N THR A 49 5.21 -2.94 -0.23
CA THR A 49 6.37 -3.78 -0.56
C THR A 49 5.94 -5.23 -0.71
N LYS A 50 6.38 -5.89 -1.77
CA LYS A 50 6.19 -7.34 -1.93
C LYS A 50 7.20 -8.08 -1.06
N LYS A 51 6.73 -9.03 -0.24
CA LYS A 51 7.64 -9.93 0.50
C LYS A 51 8.27 -10.97 -0.41
#